data_AF-A0A2N8N8Q5-F1
#
_entry.id   AF-A0A2N8N8Q5-F1
#
_cell.length_a   1.000
_cell.length_b   1.000
_cell.length_c   1.000
_cell.angle_alpha   90.00
_cell.angle_beta   90.00
_cell.angle_gamma   90.00
#
_symmetry.space_group_name_H-M   'P 1'
#
loop_
_entity.id
_entity.type
_entity.pdbx_description
1 polymer ?
#
loop_
_entity_poly.entity_id
_entity_poly.type
_entity_poly.pdbx_seq_one_letter_code
_entity_poly.pdbx_strand_id
1 'polypeptide(L)'
;MMKRQFLLLCCALAALTTGCRRTNQQAATHTFTPAAVPAEYREPQARAAYLAQHYWDGFDFGDTAFVGSAEDVTEHALVDYFNAVFPYVTYDVAAASIRNLLDHAVVNRAMYAFFTSKMEQYLFDPTSPMRNEEYFIPTLQHMLATDSLDRYRKARAEAMLTEAARNRPGTPAADIHYTMANGTTGSLYGLKTDLVLIFFHNLDCGTCREVSAAISASPIVREMMRQGRLTVLAIYPDMAADMWRQYLPQMPPEWTHGYDRDLEIANQHTYSLRVLPALYLVGRDRRVIMKDAAFPYVEQYLATILNPPAIMQPK
;
A
#
# COMPACT_ATOMS: atom_id res chain seq x y z
N MET A 1 -82.52 19.26 14.14
CA MET A 1 -83.23 20.56 14.10
C MET A 1 -82.64 21.41 12.97
N MET A 2 -83.46 21.67 11.96
CA MET A 2 -83.46 22.73 10.91
C MET A 2 -82.19 23.55 10.56
N LYS A 3 -81.80 23.43 9.27
CA LYS A 3 -81.65 24.46 8.21
C LYS A 3 -81.16 25.89 8.56
N ARG A 4 -80.15 26.37 7.79
CA ARG A 4 -80.15 27.60 6.95
C ARG A 4 -78.77 27.76 6.26
N GLN A 5 -78.62 27.59 4.95
CA GLN A 5 -78.85 28.51 3.81
C GLN A 5 -78.01 29.82 3.81
N PHE A 6 -76.99 29.81 2.94
CA PHE A 6 -76.56 30.80 1.92
C PHE A 6 -76.53 32.31 2.23
N LEU A 7 -75.37 32.95 2.03
CA LEU A 7 -75.22 34.10 1.11
C LEU A 7 -73.75 34.36 0.73
N LEU A 8 -73.49 34.56 -0.56
CA LEU A 8 -72.23 35.02 -1.15
C LEU A 8 -71.96 36.50 -0.82
N LEU A 9 -70.68 36.87 -0.68
CA LEU A 9 -70.18 38.11 -1.29
C LEU A 9 -68.66 38.05 -1.55
N CYS A 10 -68.30 38.44 -2.77
CA CYS A 10 -66.97 38.44 -3.37
C CYS A 10 -65.98 39.49 -2.81
N CYS A 11 -64.72 39.33 -3.25
CA CYS A 11 -63.66 40.32 -3.43
C CYS A 11 -62.69 40.54 -2.25
N ALA A 12 -61.51 39.91 -2.31
CA ALA A 12 -60.28 40.54 -2.82
C ALA A 12 -59.07 39.67 -2.45
N LEU A 13 -58.45 39.03 -3.45
CA LEU A 13 -57.12 38.42 -3.31
C LEU A 13 -56.08 39.54 -3.23
N ALA A 14 -55.55 39.81 -2.03
CA ALA A 14 -54.26 40.45 -1.88
C ALA A 14 -53.23 39.34 -1.58
N ALA A 15 -52.46 38.97 -2.61
CA ALA A 15 -51.34 38.07 -2.46
C ALA A 15 -50.25 38.77 -1.62
N LEU A 16 -50.20 38.48 -0.34
CA LEU A 16 -49.04 38.74 0.52
C LEU A 16 -47.95 37.75 0.12
N THR A 17 -47.10 38.13 -0.83
CA THR A 17 -45.82 37.47 -1.08
C THR A 17 -44.89 37.80 0.07
N THR A 18 -45.03 37.06 1.17
CA THR A 18 -43.97 36.93 2.17
C THR A 18 -42.76 36.31 1.48
N GLY A 19 -41.85 37.18 1.04
CA GLY A 19 -40.56 36.78 0.52
C GLY A 19 -39.82 35.97 1.56
N CYS A 20 -39.83 34.65 1.41
CA CYS A 20 -38.77 33.82 1.96
C CYS A 20 -37.47 34.32 1.35
N ARG A 21 -36.74 35.18 2.08
CA ARG A 21 -35.31 35.34 1.90
C ARG A 21 -34.71 33.95 2.08
N ARG A 22 -34.49 33.25 0.97
CA ARG A 22 -33.48 32.19 0.92
C ARG A 22 -32.18 32.89 1.25
N THR A 23 -31.75 32.78 2.50
CA THR A 23 -30.36 32.98 2.85
C THR A 23 -29.61 31.94 2.04
N ASN A 24 -29.14 32.31 0.86
CA ASN A 24 -28.01 31.64 0.23
C ASN A 24 -26.86 31.85 1.22
N GLN A 25 -26.76 30.98 2.23
CA GLN A 25 -25.46 30.64 2.75
C GLN A 25 -24.72 30.11 1.53
N GLN A 26 -23.92 30.96 0.91
CA GLN A 26 -22.76 30.48 0.17
C GLN A 26 -22.09 29.51 1.14
N ALA A 27 -22.23 28.21 0.89
CA ALA A 27 -21.46 27.22 1.60
C ALA A 27 -20.01 27.68 1.46
N ALA A 28 -19.39 28.06 2.57
CA ALA A 28 -17.98 28.38 2.55
C ALA A 28 -17.29 27.14 1.95
N THR A 29 -16.63 27.31 0.81
CA THR A 29 -15.87 26.23 0.20
C THR A 29 -14.79 25.89 1.22
N HIS A 30 -14.92 24.74 1.89
CA HIS A 30 -13.88 24.26 2.79
C HIS A 30 -12.66 24.00 1.92
N THR A 31 -11.52 24.57 2.29
CA THR A 31 -10.27 24.41 1.55
C THR A 31 -9.18 24.17 2.56
N PHE A 32 -8.18 23.39 2.15
CA PHE A 32 -6.97 23.17 2.91
C PHE A 32 -5.77 23.50 2.03
N THR A 33 -4.82 24.25 2.58
CA THR A 33 -3.55 24.55 1.90
C THR A 33 -2.43 24.07 2.82
N PRO A 34 -1.58 23.12 2.38
CA PRO A 34 -0.44 22.66 3.17
C PRO A 34 0.53 23.81 3.48
N ALA A 35 1.36 23.63 4.52
CA ALA A 35 2.36 24.63 4.89
C ALA A 35 3.29 24.98 3.70
N ALA A 36 3.45 26.28 3.45
CA ALA A 36 4.35 26.77 2.42
C ALA A 36 5.80 26.43 2.81
N VAL A 37 6.49 25.70 1.94
CA VAL A 37 7.90 25.36 2.15
C VAL A 37 8.77 26.62 1.99
N PRO A 38 9.56 27.00 3.02
CA PRO A 38 10.45 28.16 2.93
C PRO A 38 11.40 28.09 1.73
N ALA A 39 11.67 29.25 1.12
CA ALA A 39 12.46 29.34 -0.12
C ALA A 39 13.93 28.91 0.03
N GLU A 40 14.41 28.78 1.27
CA GLU A 40 15.72 28.22 1.61
C GLU A 40 15.82 26.71 1.33
N TYR A 41 14.71 25.96 1.39
CA TYR A 41 14.68 24.54 1.04
C TYR A 41 14.52 24.39 -0.47
N ARG A 42 15.66 24.23 -1.15
CA ARG A 42 15.73 24.08 -2.61
C ARG A 42 15.70 22.62 -3.05
N GLU A 43 16.43 21.76 -2.35
CA GLU A 43 16.55 20.34 -2.70
C GLU A 43 15.26 19.57 -2.38
N PRO A 44 14.80 18.66 -3.27
CA PRO A 44 13.57 17.89 -3.06
C PRO A 44 13.50 17.19 -1.69
N GLN A 45 14.59 16.58 -1.24
CA GLN A 45 14.69 15.89 0.04
C GLN A 45 14.52 16.84 1.23
N ALA A 46 15.14 18.02 1.16
CA ALA A 46 15.03 19.02 2.22
C ALA A 46 13.61 19.60 2.30
N ARG A 47 12.97 19.82 1.15
CA ARG A 47 11.57 20.25 1.05
C ARG A 47 10.62 19.20 1.62
N ALA A 48 10.82 17.94 1.27
CA ALA A 48 10.02 16.83 1.79
C ALA A 48 10.22 16.63 3.29
N ALA A 49 11.43 16.79 3.82
CA ALA A 49 11.70 16.72 5.26
C ALA A 49 11.02 17.85 6.05
N TYR A 50 10.89 19.04 5.45
CA TYR A 50 10.07 20.12 6.01
C TYR A 50 8.58 19.76 6.00
N LEU A 51 8.06 19.31 4.86
CA LEU A 51 6.66 18.89 4.75
C LEU A 51 6.34 17.72 5.70
N ALA A 52 7.25 16.78 5.92
CA ALA A 52 7.07 15.71 6.89
C ALA A 52 6.76 16.23 8.31
N GLN A 53 7.15 17.44 8.65
CA GLN A 53 6.87 18.03 9.97
C GLN A 53 5.69 19.00 9.94
N HIS A 54 5.50 19.71 8.82
CA HIS A 54 4.64 20.88 8.77
C HIS A 54 3.43 20.74 7.83
N TYR A 55 3.29 19.62 7.10
CA TYR A 55 2.26 19.48 6.07
C TYR A 55 0.86 19.83 6.59
N TRP A 56 0.55 19.37 7.81
CA TRP A 56 -0.78 19.46 8.43
C TRP A 56 -0.95 20.64 9.41
N ASP A 57 0.03 21.54 9.54
CA ASP A 57 0.00 22.63 10.54
C ASP A 57 -1.23 23.55 10.43
N GLY A 58 -1.73 23.75 9.21
CA GLY A 58 -2.92 24.58 8.94
C GLY A 58 -4.24 23.80 8.91
N PHE A 59 -4.24 22.50 9.18
CA PHE A 59 -5.43 21.67 9.11
C PHE A 59 -6.22 21.74 10.41
N ASP A 60 -7.52 22.07 10.34
CA ASP A 60 -8.39 22.12 11.51
C ASP A 60 -8.96 20.72 11.82
N PHE A 61 -8.28 19.98 12.71
CA PHE A 61 -8.73 18.66 13.19
C PHE A 61 -10.02 18.71 14.03
N GLY A 62 -10.48 19.90 14.43
CA GLY A 62 -11.76 20.11 15.11
C GLY A 62 -12.95 20.17 14.16
N ASP A 63 -12.74 20.60 12.91
CA ASP A 63 -13.81 20.81 11.95
C ASP A 63 -14.19 19.50 11.22
N THR A 64 -15.28 18.89 11.69
CA THR A 64 -15.80 17.63 11.12
C THR A 64 -16.31 17.76 9.69
N ALA A 65 -16.47 18.96 9.14
CA ALA A 65 -16.80 19.13 7.73
C ALA A 65 -15.73 18.48 6.82
N PHE A 66 -14.45 18.54 7.21
CA PHE A 66 -13.33 17.95 6.48
C PHE A 66 -13.37 16.41 6.36
N VAL A 67 -14.23 15.73 7.10
CA VAL A 67 -14.45 14.27 6.98
C VAL A 67 -15.91 13.90 6.79
N GLY A 68 -16.71 14.90 6.39
CA GLY A 68 -18.11 14.78 6.05
C GLY A 68 -18.35 15.46 4.71
N SER A 69 -18.90 16.67 4.72
CA SER A 69 -19.27 17.39 3.50
C SER A 69 -18.09 17.81 2.61
N ALA A 70 -16.87 17.87 3.14
CA ALA A 70 -15.64 18.25 2.45
C ALA A 70 -14.56 17.16 2.58
N GLU A 71 -14.98 15.88 2.64
CA GLU A 71 -14.07 14.75 2.74
C GLU A 71 -13.10 14.63 1.56
N ASP A 72 -13.52 15.07 0.37
CA ASP A 72 -12.73 15.08 -0.84
C ASP A 72 -11.50 15.97 -0.70
N VAL A 73 -11.64 17.14 -0.07
CA VAL A 73 -10.51 18.05 0.19
C VAL A 73 -9.44 17.36 1.03
N THR A 74 -9.84 16.64 2.08
CA THR A 74 -8.91 15.94 2.98
C THR A 74 -8.29 14.71 2.32
N GLU A 75 -9.07 13.96 1.53
CA GLU A 75 -8.55 12.80 0.79
C GLU A 75 -7.51 13.21 -0.25
N HIS A 76 -7.77 14.26 -1.04
CA HIS A 76 -6.77 14.79 -1.98
C HIS A 76 -5.51 15.27 -1.25
N ALA A 77 -5.69 16.01 -0.15
CA ALA A 77 -4.57 16.47 0.66
C ALA A 77 -3.73 15.32 1.23
N LEU A 78 -4.36 14.20 1.59
CA LEU A 78 -3.68 13.01 2.08
C LEU A 78 -2.87 12.30 0.98
N VAL A 79 -3.42 12.21 -0.24
CA VAL A 79 -2.71 11.66 -1.40
C VAL A 79 -1.51 12.55 -1.78
N ASP A 80 -1.70 13.86 -1.79
CA ASP A 80 -0.63 14.84 -2.04
C ASP A 80 0.48 14.73 -0.99
N TYR A 81 0.12 14.52 0.29
CA TYR A 81 1.07 14.27 1.37
C TYR A 81 1.92 13.01 1.11
N PHE A 82 1.30 11.89 0.72
CA PHE A 82 2.04 10.66 0.39
C PHE A 82 3.06 10.91 -0.73
N ASN A 83 2.64 11.59 -1.80
CA ASN A 83 3.48 11.86 -2.97
C ASN A 83 4.59 12.88 -2.68
N ALA A 84 4.32 13.87 -1.83
CA ALA A 84 5.27 14.92 -1.49
C ALA A 84 6.33 14.48 -0.46
N VAL A 85 5.98 13.54 0.42
CA VAL A 85 6.86 13.12 1.54
C VAL A 85 7.56 11.80 1.25
N PHE A 86 6.82 10.72 1.00
CA PHE A 86 7.36 9.36 1.06
C PHE A 86 8.51 9.05 0.08
N PRO A 87 8.53 9.56 -1.16
CA PRO A 87 9.62 9.25 -2.09
C PRO A 87 10.96 9.89 -1.75
N TYR A 88 10.96 10.91 -0.87
CA TYR A 88 12.09 11.83 -0.72
C TYR A 88 12.70 11.86 0.69
N VAL A 89 12.11 11.13 1.64
CA VAL A 89 12.60 11.04 3.02
C VAL A 89 12.91 9.60 3.41
N THR A 90 13.65 9.43 4.51
CA THR A 90 13.89 8.11 5.09
C THR A 90 12.61 7.56 5.72
N TYR A 91 12.56 6.24 5.88
CA TYR A 91 11.45 5.57 6.56
C TYR A 91 11.15 6.18 7.94
N ASP A 92 12.18 6.44 8.75
CA ASP A 92 12.00 6.96 10.10
C ASP A 92 11.33 8.34 10.12
N VAL A 93 11.67 9.21 9.15
CA VAL A 93 11.05 10.53 8.99
C VAL A 93 9.60 10.41 8.52
N ALA A 94 9.32 9.57 7.52
CA ALA A 94 7.94 9.33 7.08
C ALA A 94 7.08 8.74 8.20
N ALA A 95 7.59 7.76 8.94
CA ALA A 95 6.91 7.14 10.07
C ALA A 95 6.62 8.13 11.19
N ALA A 96 7.57 9.03 11.49
CA ALA A 96 7.37 10.11 12.46
C ALA A 96 6.28 11.09 11.99
N SER A 97 6.27 11.44 10.70
CA SER A 97 5.27 12.31 10.10
C SER A 97 3.84 11.73 10.18
N ILE A 98 3.69 10.43 9.89
CA ILE A 98 2.41 9.73 10.03
C ILE A 98 1.94 9.72 11.49
N ARG A 99 2.85 9.44 12.44
CA ARG A 99 2.49 9.51 13.88
C ARG A 99 2.03 10.90 14.27
N ASN A 100 2.74 11.95 13.83
CA ASN A 100 2.37 13.33 14.12
C ASN A 100 0.97 13.69 13.58
N LEU A 101 0.64 13.29 12.35
CA LEU A 101 -0.72 13.46 11.81
C LEU A 101 -1.77 12.76 12.72
N LEU A 102 -1.49 11.53 13.14
CA LEU A 102 -2.41 10.74 13.94
C LEU A 102 -2.54 11.26 15.38
N ASP A 103 -1.48 11.83 15.97
CA ASP A 103 -1.50 12.47 17.28
C ASP A 103 -2.46 13.68 17.30
N HIS A 104 -2.57 14.41 16.19
CA HIS A 104 -3.56 15.49 16.04
C HIS A 104 -4.97 14.95 15.76
N ALA A 105 -5.08 13.97 14.85
CA ALA A 105 -6.37 13.41 14.46
C ALA A 105 -7.07 12.66 15.61
N VAL A 106 -6.33 12.02 16.53
CA VAL A 106 -6.89 11.17 17.60
C VAL A 106 -7.77 11.94 18.60
N VAL A 107 -7.61 13.26 18.68
CA VAL A 107 -8.43 14.15 19.51
C VAL A 107 -9.90 14.17 19.06
N ASN A 108 -10.17 13.96 17.77
CA ASN A 108 -11.51 13.88 17.20
C ASN A 108 -11.76 12.49 16.62
N ARG A 109 -12.72 11.75 17.20
CA ARG A 109 -13.01 10.36 16.78
C ARG A 109 -13.35 10.22 15.29
N ALA A 110 -14.04 11.21 14.71
CA ALA A 110 -14.37 11.18 13.28
C ALA A 110 -13.12 11.40 12.41
N MET A 111 -12.24 12.34 12.78
CA MET A 111 -10.96 12.54 12.10
C MET A 111 -10.10 11.29 12.17
N TYR A 112 -9.92 10.74 13.37
CA TYR A 112 -9.08 9.57 13.56
C TYR A 112 -9.58 8.37 12.75
N ALA A 113 -10.88 8.13 12.74
CA ALA A 113 -11.50 7.07 11.94
C ALA A 113 -11.29 7.32 10.44
N PHE A 114 -11.46 8.57 9.97
CA PHE A 114 -11.25 8.92 8.57
C PHE A 114 -9.81 8.67 8.13
N PHE A 115 -8.81 9.25 8.83
CA PHE A 115 -7.41 9.12 8.45
C PHE A 115 -6.94 7.66 8.52
N THR A 116 -7.28 6.92 9.58
CA THR A 116 -6.91 5.50 9.66
C THR A 116 -7.56 4.66 8.56
N SER A 117 -8.83 4.93 8.22
CA SER A 117 -9.53 4.26 7.12
C SER A 117 -8.91 4.58 5.75
N LYS A 118 -8.55 5.84 5.48
CA LYS A 118 -7.93 6.23 4.21
C LYS A 118 -6.49 5.72 4.10
N MET A 119 -5.73 5.73 5.20
CA MET A 119 -4.40 5.10 5.26
C MET A 119 -4.48 3.62 4.90
N GLU A 120 -5.47 2.89 5.43
CA GLU A 120 -5.69 1.49 5.06
C GLU A 120 -6.05 1.33 3.59
N GLN A 121 -7.03 2.12 3.10
CA GLN A 121 -7.48 2.10 1.71
C GLN A 121 -6.32 2.32 0.73
N TYR A 122 -5.43 3.28 1.01
CA TYR A 122 -4.34 3.61 0.09
C TYR A 122 -3.09 2.76 0.28
N LEU A 123 -2.70 2.48 1.53
CA LEU A 123 -1.39 1.89 1.82
C LEU A 123 -1.45 0.38 2.08
N PHE A 124 -2.62 -0.18 2.37
CA PHE A 124 -2.78 -1.59 2.71
C PHE A 124 -3.68 -2.36 1.74
N ASP A 125 -4.67 -1.73 1.13
CA ASP A 125 -5.60 -2.41 0.22
C ASP A 125 -4.87 -3.06 -0.97
N PRO A 126 -5.14 -4.34 -1.28
CA PRO A 126 -4.52 -5.05 -2.40
C PRO A 126 -4.80 -4.46 -3.78
N THR A 127 -5.85 -3.67 -3.95
CA THR A 127 -6.25 -3.04 -5.21
C THR A 127 -5.66 -1.63 -5.37
N SER A 128 -5.08 -1.07 -4.30
CA SER A 128 -4.50 0.27 -4.35
C SER A 128 -3.18 0.29 -5.12
N PRO A 129 -3.01 1.21 -6.10
CA PRO A 129 -1.73 1.42 -6.76
C PRO A 129 -0.70 2.12 -5.85
N MET A 130 -1.12 2.68 -4.72
CA MET A 130 -0.27 3.34 -3.72
C MET A 130 0.10 2.41 -2.57
N ARG A 131 -0.26 1.11 -2.65
CA ARG A 131 -0.01 0.14 -1.60
C ARG A 131 1.46 0.15 -1.18
N ASN A 132 1.69 0.34 0.11
CA ASN A 132 3.00 0.24 0.73
C ASN A 132 2.84 -0.04 2.22
N GLU A 133 2.97 -1.32 2.59
CA GLU A 133 2.76 -1.77 3.96
C GLU A 133 3.73 -1.11 4.96
N GLU A 134 4.96 -0.78 4.53
CA GLU A 134 5.92 -0.09 5.40
C GLU A 134 5.35 1.23 5.91
N TYR A 135 4.72 2.01 5.03
CA TYR A 135 4.11 3.28 5.41
C TYR A 135 2.76 3.11 6.12
N PHE A 136 2.14 1.92 6.10
CA PHE A 136 0.95 1.64 6.92
C PHE A 136 1.28 1.19 8.35
N ILE A 137 2.43 0.56 8.59
CA ILE A 137 2.87 0.08 9.91
C ILE A 137 2.78 1.17 11.00
N PRO A 138 3.24 2.42 10.80
CA PRO A 138 3.13 3.48 11.81
C PRO A 138 1.69 3.77 12.23
N THR A 139 0.74 3.70 11.28
CA THR A 139 -0.69 3.86 11.56
C THR A 139 -1.20 2.72 12.46
N LEU A 140 -0.86 1.48 12.13
CA LEU A 140 -1.23 0.31 12.93
C LEU A 140 -0.65 0.38 14.35
N GLN A 141 0.63 0.75 14.48
CA GLN A 141 1.28 0.93 15.77
C GLN A 141 0.59 2.00 16.62
N HIS A 142 0.22 3.14 16.01
CA HIS A 142 -0.52 4.19 16.69
C HIS A 142 -1.91 3.71 17.14
N MET A 143 -2.63 2.95 16.29
CA MET A 143 -3.94 2.37 16.63
C MET A 143 -3.86 1.43 17.83
N LEU A 144 -2.78 0.66 17.96
CA LEU A 144 -2.57 -0.23 19.11
C LEU A 144 -2.24 0.54 20.39
N ALA A 145 -1.44 1.61 20.26
CA ALA A 145 -0.96 2.42 21.39
C ALA A 145 -2.04 3.34 21.99
N THR A 146 -2.95 3.88 21.19
CA THR A 146 -3.96 4.84 21.68
C THR A 146 -5.05 4.18 22.53
N ASP A 147 -5.54 4.87 23.56
CA ASP A 147 -6.69 4.44 24.37
C ASP A 147 -8.05 4.78 23.71
N SER A 148 -8.03 5.53 22.60
CA SER A 148 -9.24 5.99 21.90
C SER A 148 -9.97 4.89 21.09
N LEU A 149 -9.38 3.70 20.98
CA LEU A 149 -9.93 2.58 20.22
C LEU A 149 -10.44 1.44 21.11
N ASP A 150 -11.57 0.85 20.69
CA ASP A 150 -12.10 -0.36 21.31
C ASP A 150 -11.26 -1.61 20.98
N ARG A 151 -11.50 -2.69 21.72
CA ARG A 151 -10.79 -3.97 21.57
C ARG A 151 -10.89 -4.57 20.16
N TYR A 152 -11.99 -4.34 19.45
CA TYR A 152 -12.21 -4.95 18.14
C TYR A 152 -11.34 -4.26 17.09
N ARG A 153 -11.30 -2.92 17.11
CA ARG A 153 -10.41 -2.13 16.24
C ARG A 153 -8.95 -2.43 16.54
N LYS A 154 -8.56 -2.57 17.81
CA LYS A 154 -7.19 -2.98 18.18
C LYS A 154 -6.86 -4.39 17.69
N ALA A 155 -7.73 -5.37 17.87
CA ALA A 155 -7.52 -6.73 17.38
C ALA A 155 -7.35 -6.79 15.85
N ARG A 156 -8.12 -6.00 15.10
CA ARG A 156 -7.96 -5.88 13.64
C ARG A 156 -6.62 -5.24 13.27
N ALA A 157 -6.22 -4.16 13.95
CA ALA A 157 -4.92 -3.52 13.74
C ALA A 157 -3.76 -4.48 14.04
N GLU A 158 -3.87 -5.29 15.10
CA GLU A 158 -2.87 -6.30 15.47
C GLU A 158 -2.74 -7.40 14.40
N ALA A 159 -3.87 -7.88 13.86
CA ALA A 159 -3.88 -8.84 12.76
C ALA A 159 -3.20 -8.28 11.51
N MET A 160 -3.52 -7.04 11.11
CA MET A 160 -2.89 -6.38 9.96
C MET A 160 -1.39 -6.13 10.20
N LEU A 161 -0.99 -5.78 11.42
CA LEU A 161 0.42 -5.56 11.77
C LEU A 161 1.21 -6.86 11.73
N THR A 162 0.61 -7.95 12.23
CA THR A 162 1.19 -9.29 12.16
C THR A 162 1.40 -9.72 10.71
N GLU A 163 0.45 -9.42 9.82
CA GLU A 163 0.60 -9.70 8.39
C GLU A 163 1.70 -8.84 7.74
N ALA A 164 1.71 -7.53 8.02
CA ALA A 164 2.71 -6.61 7.48
C ALA A 164 4.14 -6.97 7.93
N ALA A 165 4.29 -7.49 9.16
CA ALA A 165 5.58 -7.89 9.72
C ALA A 165 6.19 -9.14 9.04
N ARG A 166 5.39 -9.99 8.39
CA ARG A 166 5.89 -11.18 7.69
C ARG A 166 6.79 -10.78 6.54
N ASN A 167 7.99 -11.37 6.50
CA ASN A 167 8.98 -11.14 5.44
C ASN A 167 9.22 -9.64 5.21
N ARG A 168 9.25 -8.84 6.28
CA ARG A 168 9.52 -7.41 6.20
C ARG A 168 10.93 -7.16 5.65
N PRO A 169 11.16 -6.15 4.78
CA PRO A 169 12.51 -5.79 4.36
C PRO A 169 13.50 -5.68 5.54
N GLY A 170 14.68 -6.25 5.37
CA GLY A 170 15.72 -6.34 6.40
C GLY A 170 15.56 -7.51 7.39
N THR A 171 14.44 -8.23 7.40
CA THR A 171 14.24 -9.44 8.24
C THR A 171 14.57 -10.73 7.46
N PRO A 172 14.92 -11.84 8.13
CA PRO A 172 15.02 -13.14 7.46
C PRO A 172 13.70 -13.52 6.77
N ALA A 173 13.77 -13.98 5.52
CA ALA A 173 12.63 -14.56 4.83
C ALA A 173 12.25 -15.89 5.49
N ALA A 174 10.96 -16.21 5.56
CA ALA A 174 10.52 -17.56 5.88
C ALA A 174 11.05 -18.54 4.82
N ASP A 175 11.57 -19.70 5.25
CA ASP A 175 12.02 -20.71 4.28
C ASP A 175 10.81 -21.19 3.46
N ILE A 176 11.06 -21.55 2.20
CA ILE A 176 10.05 -22.08 1.29
C ILE A 176 10.48 -23.49 0.95
N HIS A 177 9.73 -24.49 1.40
CA HIS A 177 9.90 -25.86 0.96
C HIS A 177 9.05 -26.10 -0.29
N TYR A 178 9.69 -26.54 -1.37
CA TYR A 178 9.02 -26.73 -2.64
C TYR A 178 9.32 -28.10 -3.25
N THR A 179 8.35 -28.63 -3.98
CA THR A 179 8.50 -29.86 -4.76
C THR A 179 8.55 -29.52 -6.26
N MET A 180 9.47 -30.13 -6.99
CA MET A 180 9.63 -29.97 -8.43
C MET A 180 8.83 -31.03 -9.20
N ALA A 181 8.67 -30.86 -10.52
CA ALA A 181 7.87 -31.77 -11.36
C ALA A 181 8.33 -33.24 -11.34
N ASN A 182 9.63 -33.48 -11.13
CA ASN A 182 10.23 -34.81 -11.01
C ASN A 182 10.09 -35.42 -9.59
N GLY A 183 9.41 -34.74 -8.67
CA GLY A 183 9.21 -35.16 -7.27
C GLY A 183 10.37 -34.84 -6.33
N THR A 184 11.49 -34.29 -6.83
CA THR A 184 12.57 -33.83 -5.96
C THR A 184 12.15 -32.59 -5.18
N THR A 185 12.64 -32.45 -3.95
CA THR A 185 12.33 -31.33 -3.07
C THR A 185 13.52 -30.38 -2.97
N GLY A 186 13.24 -29.12 -2.66
CA GLY A 186 14.24 -28.09 -2.37
C GLY A 186 13.73 -27.11 -1.33
N SER A 187 14.61 -26.20 -0.89
CA SER A 187 14.20 -25.06 -0.08
C SER A 187 14.88 -23.75 -0.50
N LEU A 188 14.24 -22.62 -0.19
CA LEU A 188 14.82 -21.28 -0.41
C LEU A 188 16.20 -21.17 0.25
N TYR A 189 16.35 -21.70 1.46
CA TYR A 189 17.62 -21.67 2.19
C TYR A 189 18.65 -22.64 1.61
N GLY A 190 18.19 -23.69 0.90
CA GLY A 190 19.03 -24.63 0.18
C GLY A 190 19.73 -24.05 -1.05
N LEU A 191 19.14 -23.03 -1.70
CA LEU A 191 19.70 -22.36 -2.88
C LEU A 191 21.07 -21.75 -2.57
N LYS A 192 21.96 -21.70 -3.58
CA LYS A 192 23.37 -21.25 -3.41
C LYS A 192 23.67 -19.88 -4.02
N THR A 193 22.71 -19.28 -4.69
CA THR A 193 22.82 -17.95 -5.29
C THR A 193 22.76 -16.84 -4.25
N ASP A 194 23.45 -15.73 -4.56
CA ASP A 194 23.48 -14.53 -3.74
C ASP A 194 22.11 -13.86 -3.66
N LEU A 195 21.33 -13.92 -4.74
CA LEU A 195 20.00 -13.34 -4.84
C LEU A 195 18.99 -14.39 -5.27
N VAL A 196 17.81 -14.34 -4.69
CA VAL A 196 16.66 -15.14 -5.13
C VAL A 196 15.48 -14.21 -5.39
N LEU A 197 15.02 -14.18 -6.63
CA LEU A 197 13.76 -13.56 -7.01
C LEU A 197 12.67 -14.62 -6.89
N ILE A 198 11.83 -14.50 -5.87
CA ILE A 198 10.70 -15.40 -5.63
C ILE A 198 9.49 -14.83 -6.38
N PHE A 199 8.89 -15.65 -7.23
CA PHE A 199 7.71 -15.33 -8.01
C PHE A 199 6.57 -16.27 -7.61
N PHE A 200 5.67 -15.77 -6.76
CA PHE A 200 4.43 -16.49 -6.48
C PHE A 200 3.42 -16.25 -7.60
N HIS A 201 2.87 -17.32 -8.15
CA HIS A 201 1.98 -17.24 -9.31
C HIS A 201 0.81 -18.21 -9.21
N ASN A 202 -0.23 -17.96 -10.04
CA ASN A 202 -1.34 -18.87 -10.29
C ASN A 202 -1.40 -19.25 -11.78
N LEU A 203 -2.09 -20.36 -12.09
CA LEU A 203 -2.09 -20.97 -13.43
C LEU A 203 -2.99 -20.24 -14.44
N ASP A 204 -4.09 -19.63 -13.97
CA ASP A 204 -5.04 -18.88 -14.82
C ASP A 204 -5.06 -17.38 -14.48
N CYS A 205 -3.89 -16.75 -14.62
CA CYS A 205 -3.67 -15.38 -14.19
C CYS A 205 -2.99 -14.57 -15.31
N GLY A 206 -3.73 -13.64 -15.91
CA GLY A 206 -3.24 -12.77 -16.99
C GLY A 206 -2.01 -11.95 -16.57
N THR A 207 -2.11 -11.29 -15.42
CA THR A 207 -1.01 -10.52 -14.82
C THR A 207 0.21 -11.40 -14.52
N CYS A 208 0.02 -12.66 -14.11
CA CYS A 208 1.13 -13.59 -13.87
C CYS A 208 1.88 -13.91 -15.17
N ARG A 209 1.17 -14.07 -16.29
CA ARG A 209 1.80 -14.26 -17.61
C ARG A 209 2.58 -13.02 -18.02
N GLU A 210 2.02 -11.82 -17.83
CA GLU A 210 2.69 -10.55 -18.15
C GLU A 210 3.96 -10.35 -17.34
N VAL A 211 3.90 -10.54 -16.02
CA VAL A 211 5.06 -10.43 -15.13
C VAL A 211 6.11 -11.50 -15.46
N SER A 212 5.70 -12.74 -15.70
CA SER A 212 6.61 -13.81 -16.09
C SER A 212 7.34 -13.49 -17.39
N ALA A 213 6.61 -13.00 -18.40
CA ALA A 213 7.18 -12.56 -19.67
C ALA A 213 8.16 -11.38 -19.49
N ALA A 214 7.82 -10.40 -18.64
CA ALA A 214 8.70 -9.27 -18.35
C ALA A 214 10.00 -9.71 -17.68
N ILE A 215 9.94 -10.60 -16.66
CA ILE A 215 11.13 -11.15 -16.01
C ILE A 215 12.00 -11.90 -17.02
N SER A 216 11.38 -12.76 -17.84
CA SER A 216 12.09 -13.55 -18.86
C SER A 216 12.75 -12.67 -19.93
N ALA A 217 12.07 -11.58 -20.33
CA ALA A 217 12.54 -10.63 -21.34
C ALA A 217 13.67 -9.71 -20.85
N SER A 218 13.86 -9.57 -19.54
CA SER A 218 14.88 -8.70 -18.94
C SER A 218 16.32 -9.16 -19.23
N PRO A 219 17.15 -8.34 -19.90
CA PRO A 219 18.57 -8.61 -20.06
C PRO A 219 19.33 -8.65 -18.73
N ILE A 220 18.91 -7.82 -17.76
CA ILE A 220 19.53 -7.73 -16.43
C ILE A 220 19.33 -9.05 -15.67
N VAL A 221 18.10 -9.58 -15.65
CA VAL A 221 17.79 -10.86 -15.01
C VAL A 221 18.58 -11.99 -15.67
N ARG A 222 18.55 -12.08 -17.01
CA ARG A 222 19.29 -13.12 -17.75
C ARG A 222 20.78 -13.10 -17.47
N GLU A 223 21.40 -11.92 -17.46
CA GLU A 223 22.83 -11.80 -17.18
C GLU A 223 23.18 -12.17 -15.74
N MET A 224 22.38 -11.75 -14.75
CA MET A 224 22.56 -12.12 -13.35
C MET A 224 22.41 -13.64 -13.13
N MET A 225 21.47 -14.28 -13.81
CA MET A 225 21.33 -15.74 -13.80
C MET A 225 22.53 -16.44 -14.47
N ARG A 226 22.99 -15.95 -15.63
CA ARG A 226 24.15 -16.49 -16.36
C ARG A 226 25.44 -16.41 -15.54
N GLN A 227 25.60 -15.36 -14.72
CA GLN A 227 26.72 -15.20 -13.78
C GLN A 227 26.58 -16.07 -12.51
N GLY A 228 25.48 -16.82 -12.34
CA GLY A 228 25.23 -17.62 -11.14
C GLY A 228 24.93 -16.78 -9.89
N ARG A 229 24.54 -15.51 -10.06
CA ARG A 229 24.27 -14.56 -8.95
C ARG A 229 22.80 -14.51 -8.55
N LEU A 230 21.90 -14.87 -9.47
CA LEU A 230 20.45 -14.84 -9.28
C LEU A 230 19.81 -16.19 -9.57
N THR A 231 18.92 -16.64 -8.69
CA THR A 231 17.91 -17.66 -9.00
C THR A 231 16.56 -16.99 -9.12
N VAL A 232 15.81 -17.29 -10.19
CA VAL A 232 14.36 -17.04 -10.22
C VAL A 232 13.67 -18.31 -9.73
N LEU A 233 12.97 -18.20 -8.60
CA LEU A 233 12.22 -19.28 -7.95
C LEU A 233 10.73 -19.02 -8.14
N ALA A 234 10.11 -19.70 -9.10
CA ALA A 234 8.68 -19.64 -9.34
C ALA A 234 7.98 -20.67 -8.45
N ILE A 235 7.07 -20.19 -7.59
CA ILE A 235 6.32 -21.00 -6.64
C ILE A 235 4.84 -20.94 -6.96
N TYR A 236 4.25 -22.11 -7.14
CA TYR A 236 2.80 -22.29 -7.14
C TYR A 236 2.33 -22.70 -5.72
N PRO A 237 1.64 -21.82 -4.99
CA PRO A 237 1.34 -22.05 -3.57
C PRO A 237 -0.02 -22.73 -3.33
N ASP A 238 -0.69 -23.22 -4.38
CA ASP A 238 -2.08 -23.67 -4.34
C ASP A 238 -2.22 -25.16 -4.73
N MET A 239 -3.44 -25.68 -4.55
CA MET A 239 -3.83 -27.05 -4.86
C MET A 239 -3.78 -27.34 -6.36
N ALA A 240 -3.79 -28.62 -6.75
CA ALA A 240 -3.77 -29.09 -8.15
C ALA A 240 -2.38 -29.08 -8.83
N ALA A 241 -1.43 -29.78 -8.21
CA ALA A 241 -0.12 -30.07 -8.78
C ALA A 241 -0.17 -30.64 -10.22
N ASP A 242 -1.22 -31.40 -10.57
CA ASP A 242 -1.40 -31.97 -11.90
C ASP A 242 -1.60 -30.89 -12.97
N MET A 243 -2.41 -29.87 -12.66
CA MET A 243 -2.60 -28.72 -13.56
C MET A 243 -1.33 -27.88 -13.64
N TRP A 244 -0.65 -27.67 -12.50
CA TRP A 244 0.62 -26.96 -12.49
C TRP A 244 1.66 -27.65 -13.37
N ARG A 245 1.77 -28.98 -13.31
CA ARG A 245 2.66 -29.76 -14.19
C ARG A 245 2.35 -29.59 -15.67
N GLN A 246 1.07 -29.50 -16.04
CA GLN A 246 0.65 -29.24 -17.43
C GLN A 246 0.94 -27.80 -17.88
N TYR A 247 1.02 -26.86 -16.93
CA TYR A 247 1.32 -25.46 -17.19
C TYR A 247 2.82 -25.18 -17.37
N LEU A 248 3.71 -25.98 -16.76
CA LEU A 248 5.16 -25.79 -16.80
C LEU A 248 5.78 -25.57 -18.19
N PRO A 249 5.34 -26.21 -19.29
CA PRO A 249 5.88 -25.94 -20.63
C PRO A 249 5.69 -24.50 -21.10
N GLN A 250 4.81 -23.72 -20.49
CA GLN A 250 4.58 -22.30 -20.78
C GLN A 250 5.52 -21.36 -20.01
N MET A 251 6.29 -21.91 -19.05
CA MET A 251 7.18 -21.15 -18.18
C MET A 251 8.64 -21.21 -18.67
N PRO A 252 9.47 -20.20 -18.38
CA PRO A 252 10.87 -20.20 -18.78
C PRO A 252 11.64 -21.39 -18.19
N PRO A 253 12.27 -22.25 -18.99
CA PRO A 253 12.89 -23.49 -18.52
C PRO A 253 14.13 -23.25 -17.65
N GLU A 254 14.74 -22.06 -17.69
CA GLU A 254 15.93 -21.70 -16.92
C GLU A 254 15.63 -21.42 -15.44
N TRP A 255 14.35 -21.26 -15.07
CA TRP A 255 13.95 -20.95 -13.70
C TRP A 255 13.83 -22.23 -12.86
N THR A 256 13.90 -22.05 -11.54
CA THR A 256 13.52 -23.12 -10.61
C THR A 256 12.03 -23.06 -10.39
N HIS A 257 11.30 -24.08 -10.85
CA HIS A 257 9.85 -24.19 -10.68
C HIS A 257 9.52 -25.17 -9.57
N GLY A 258 8.78 -24.70 -8.57
CA GLY A 258 8.29 -25.51 -7.48
C GLY A 258 6.81 -25.26 -7.20
N TYR A 259 6.18 -26.23 -6.56
CA TYR A 259 4.88 -26.05 -5.92
C TYR A 259 4.97 -26.40 -4.44
N ASP A 260 4.10 -25.78 -3.65
CA ASP A 260 3.96 -26.05 -2.22
C ASP A 260 3.08 -27.29 -2.02
N ARG A 261 3.71 -28.46 -1.99
CA ARG A 261 3.00 -29.75 -1.96
C ARG A 261 2.11 -29.90 -0.72
N ASP A 262 2.59 -29.42 0.42
CA ASP A 262 1.97 -29.63 1.72
C ASP A 262 1.16 -28.37 2.15
N LEU A 263 1.02 -27.40 1.24
CA LEU A 263 0.38 -26.10 1.45
C LEU A 263 0.89 -25.37 2.71
N GLU A 264 2.19 -25.47 2.98
CA GLU A 264 2.80 -24.87 4.16
C GLU A 264 2.60 -23.35 4.19
N ILE A 265 2.79 -22.69 3.05
CA ILE A 265 2.67 -21.24 2.89
C ILE A 265 1.25 -20.78 3.20
N ALA A 266 0.25 -21.46 2.63
CA ALA A 266 -1.15 -21.12 2.83
C ALA A 266 -1.64 -21.44 4.25
N ASN A 267 -1.28 -22.62 4.79
CA ASN A 267 -1.74 -23.07 6.10
C ASN A 267 -1.08 -22.31 7.25
N GLN A 268 0.23 -22.09 7.17
CA GLN A 268 0.98 -21.38 8.22
C GLN A 268 1.03 -19.87 7.98
N HIS A 269 0.53 -19.40 6.84
CA HIS A 269 0.54 -17.99 6.44
C HIS A 269 1.96 -17.39 6.49
N THR A 270 2.97 -18.13 6.02
CA THR A 270 4.37 -17.70 6.09
C THR A 270 4.70 -16.53 5.17
N TYR A 271 3.90 -16.31 4.12
CA TYR A 271 3.95 -15.16 3.21
C TYR A 271 2.59 -14.46 3.12
N SER A 272 2.59 -13.13 2.92
CA SER A 272 1.35 -12.40 2.56
C SER A 272 1.19 -12.46 1.04
N LEU A 273 0.18 -13.23 0.59
CA LEU A 273 -0.15 -13.48 -0.82
C LEU A 273 -1.59 -13.01 -1.12
N ARG A 274 -1.91 -11.78 -0.73
CA ARG A 274 -3.27 -11.21 -0.90
C ARG A 274 -3.68 -11.05 -2.37
N VAL A 275 -2.70 -10.83 -3.24
CA VAL A 275 -2.86 -10.78 -4.70
C VAL A 275 -1.74 -11.57 -5.33
N LEU A 276 -2.05 -12.29 -6.40
CA LEU A 276 -1.06 -12.91 -7.25
C LEU A 276 -1.07 -12.25 -8.64
N PRO A 277 0.12 -12.06 -9.26
CA PRO A 277 1.42 -12.49 -8.78
C PRO A 277 1.98 -11.62 -7.64
N ALA A 278 2.86 -12.20 -6.82
CA ALA A 278 3.62 -11.48 -5.81
C ALA A 278 5.12 -11.74 -5.99
N LEU A 279 5.92 -10.67 -5.93
CA LEU A 279 7.38 -10.74 -6.07
C LEU A 279 8.09 -10.40 -4.77
N TYR A 280 9.02 -11.24 -4.38
CA TYR A 280 9.94 -10.99 -3.28
C TYR A 280 11.38 -11.10 -3.78
N LEU A 281 12.25 -10.21 -3.33
CA LEU A 281 13.68 -10.32 -3.58
C LEU A 281 14.39 -10.62 -2.27
N VAL A 282 15.15 -11.70 -2.25
CA VAL A 282 15.88 -12.19 -1.07
C VAL A 282 17.38 -12.14 -1.32
N GLY A 283 18.12 -11.63 -0.33
CA GLY A 283 19.57 -11.47 -0.33
C GLY A 283 20.37 -12.72 0.04
N ARG A 284 21.69 -12.53 0.13
CA ARG A 284 22.69 -13.58 0.34
C ARG A 284 22.56 -14.26 1.70
N ASP A 285 22.14 -13.52 2.71
CA ASP A 285 21.87 -14.00 4.06
C ASP A 285 20.41 -14.41 4.27
N ARG A 286 19.68 -14.63 3.18
CA ARG A 286 18.25 -14.93 3.14
C ARG A 286 17.39 -13.86 3.81
N ARG A 287 17.89 -12.62 3.93
CA ARG A 287 17.06 -11.48 4.31
C ARG A 287 16.28 -10.92 3.14
N VAL A 288 15.07 -10.46 3.43
CA VAL A 288 14.22 -9.81 2.45
C VAL A 288 14.81 -8.45 2.09
N ILE A 289 15.01 -8.21 0.80
CA ILE A 289 15.37 -6.91 0.24
C ILE A 289 14.10 -6.19 -0.19
N MET A 290 13.19 -6.90 -0.87
CA MET A 290 11.92 -6.37 -1.34
C MET A 290 10.79 -7.35 -1.03
N LYS A 291 9.68 -6.79 -0.54
CA LYS A 291 8.41 -7.49 -0.30
C LYS A 291 7.36 -6.92 -1.25
N ASP A 292 6.66 -7.80 -1.96
CA ASP A 292 5.52 -7.44 -2.81
C ASP A 292 5.81 -6.29 -3.80
N ALA A 293 7.00 -6.35 -4.44
CA ALA A 293 7.48 -5.27 -5.30
C ALA A 293 7.03 -5.44 -6.75
N ALA A 294 6.76 -4.32 -7.43
CA ALA A 294 6.57 -4.35 -8.88
C ALA A 294 7.91 -4.67 -9.58
N PHE A 295 7.84 -5.48 -10.64
CA PHE A 295 9.03 -5.94 -11.36
C PHE A 295 10.00 -4.82 -11.80
N PRO A 296 9.54 -3.65 -12.30
CA PRO A 296 10.47 -2.57 -12.67
C PRO A 296 11.41 -2.12 -11.54
N TYR A 297 10.95 -2.11 -10.29
CA TYR A 297 11.80 -1.77 -9.14
C TYR A 297 12.82 -2.87 -8.83
N VAL A 298 12.41 -4.14 -8.95
CA VAL A 298 13.31 -5.29 -8.83
C VAL A 298 14.39 -5.22 -9.90
N GLU A 299 14.01 -5.01 -11.16
CA GLU A 299 14.95 -4.89 -12.28
C GLU A 299 15.93 -3.74 -12.09
N GLN A 300 15.45 -2.57 -11.69
CA GLN A 300 16.30 -1.41 -11.41
C GLN A 300 17.32 -1.72 -10.32
N TYR A 301 16.89 -2.35 -9.22
CA TYR A 301 17.80 -2.75 -8.15
C TYR A 301 18.85 -3.75 -8.63
N LEU A 302 18.45 -4.78 -9.37
CA LEU A 302 19.38 -5.75 -9.95
C LEU A 302 20.37 -5.08 -10.92
N ALA A 303 19.94 -4.06 -11.67
CA ALA A 303 20.80 -3.30 -12.56
C ALA A 303 21.89 -2.54 -11.80
N THR A 304 21.59 -1.98 -10.62
CA THR A 304 22.61 -1.34 -9.76
C THR A 304 23.65 -2.33 -9.22
N ILE A 305 23.27 -3.59 -9.05
CA ILE A 305 24.17 -4.67 -8.59
C ILE A 305 25.06 -5.19 -9.73
N LEU A 306 24.50 -5.24 -10.94
CA LEU A 306 25.21 -5.69 -12.13
C LEU A 306 26.18 -4.62 -12.63
N ASN A 307 25.75 -3.36 -12.61
CA ASN A 307 26.50 -2.18 -13.04
C ASN A 307 26.59 -1.19 -11.87
N PRO A 308 27.45 -1.46 -10.87
CA PRO A 308 27.62 -0.54 -9.76
C PRO A 308 28.06 0.83 -10.29
N PRO A 309 27.46 1.94 -9.80
CA PRO A 309 27.88 3.27 -10.22
C PRO A 309 29.38 3.43 -9.99
N ALA A 310 30.09 3.95 -10.99
CA ALA A 310 31.51 4.18 -10.89
C ALA A 310 31.80 5.03 -9.65
N ILE A 311 32.56 4.48 -8.71
CA ILE A 311 33.06 5.25 -7.57
C ILE A 311 33.95 6.34 -8.19
N MET A 312 33.47 7.58 -8.25
CA MET A 312 34.33 8.72 -8.49
C MET A 312 35.30 8.77 -7.30
N GLN A 313 36.49 8.20 -7.49
CA GLN A 313 37.57 8.40 -6.54
C GLN A 313 37.87 9.90 -6.52
N PRO A 314 37.86 10.55 -5.35
CA PRO A 314 38.33 11.91 -5.25
C PRO A 314 39.79 11.95 -5.71
N LYS A 315 40.09 12.85 -6.66
CA LYS A 315 41.46 13.28 -6.93
C LYS A 315 41.97 14.13 -5.77
#